data_AF-A0AAW1GPD4-F1
#
_entry.id   AF-A0AAW1GPD4-F1
#
_cell.length_a   1.000
_cell.length_b   1.000
_cell.length_c   1.000
_cell.angle_alpha   90.00
_cell.angle_beta   90.00
_cell.angle_gamma   90.00
#
_symmetry.space_group_name_H-M   'P 1'
#
loop_
_entity.id
_entity.type
_entity.pdbx_description
1 polymer ?
#
loop_
_entity_poly.entity_id
_entity_poly.type
_entity_poly.pdbx_seq_one_letter_code
_entity_poly.pdbx_strand_id
1 'polypeptide(L)'
;MPGGRQLFIIMSDREYQSCVYRISEPTSDIEDETKIRSLGRPVLVLDKSIFPELMSFAQMDSRIFMVGGFLSNNSTPKPVPSRDVFIYDTAYSTLVRGPSLNSGKINPYRFTSGSKLFVLSTLIYSSDRKTRSRKQKQKIQFEMLDTSDPVGGWCALPVPSLYVSDKDLKYEVYSVAAVSSMIFISLMDGGTYVFDIDTQLWDYASDEPKFLLK
;
A
#
# COMPACT_ATOMS: atom_id res chain seq x y z
N MET A 1 -24.54 -18.00 -7.44
CA MET A 1 -24.59 -16.69 -8.14
C MET A 1 -23.22 -16.48 -8.76
N PRO A 2 -23.07 -16.37 -10.09
CA PRO A 2 -21.79 -16.03 -10.68
C PRO A 2 -21.52 -14.55 -10.38
N GLY A 3 -20.57 -14.28 -9.49
CA GLY A 3 -20.18 -12.92 -9.12
C GLY A 3 -19.42 -12.27 -10.27
N GLY A 4 -20.08 -11.37 -11.00
CA GLY A 4 -19.43 -10.53 -12.00
C GLY A 4 -18.25 -9.77 -11.40
N ARG A 5 -17.18 -9.59 -12.18
CA ARG A 5 -16.00 -8.87 -11.72
C ARG A 5 -16.36 -7.40 -11.56
N GLN A 6 -16.31 -6.89 -10.33
CA GLN A 6 -16.56 -5.47 -10.07
C GLN A 6 -15.26 -4.69 -10.14
N LEU A 7 -15.25 -3.63 -10.95
CA LEU A 7 -14.15 -2.68 -11.04
C LEU A 7 -14.46 -1.46 -10.18
N PHE A 8 -13.50 -1.08 -9.32
CA PHE A 8 -13.56 0.13 -8.52
C PHE A 8 -12.47 1.11 -8.94
N ILE A 9 -12.83 2.39 -9.00
CA ILE A 9 -11.87 3.48 -9.17
C ILE A 9 -11.80 4.22 -7.85
N ILE A 10 -10.58 4.47 -7.39
CA ILE A 10 -10.34 5.34 -6.24
C ILE A 10 -9.70 6.61 -6.77
N MET A 11 -10.33 7.74 -6.51
CA MET A 11 -9.79 9.05 -6.84
C MET A 11 -9.55 9.81 -5.56
N SER A 12 -8.36 10.40 -5.46
CA SER A 12 -8.08 11.41 -4.45
C SER A 12 -8.08 12.76 -5.13
N ASP A 13 -8.79 13.73 -4.56
CA ASP A 13 -8.78 15.11 -5.06
C ASP A 13 -7.54 15.87 -4.58
N ARG A 14 -7.45 17.16 -4.95
CA ARG A 14 -6.35 18.04 -4.50
C ARG A 14 -6.36 18.32 -2.99
N GLU A 15 -7.48 18.02 -2.34
CA GLU A 15 -7.64 18.12 -0.89
C GLU A 15 -7.39 16.78 -0.18
N TYR A 16 -6.91 15.77 -0.92
CA TYR A 16 -6.65 14.41 -0.46
C TYR A 16 -7.88 13.65 0.06
N GLN A 17 -9.09 14.17 -0.22
CA GLN A 17 -10.32 13.41 0.00
C GLN A 17 -10.35 12.26 -0.99
N SER A 18 -10.51 11.03 -0.47
CA SER A 18 -10.54 9.84 -1.30
C SER A 18 -11.98 9.35 -1.51
N CYS A 19 -12.36 9.17 -2.76
CA CYS A 19 -13.68 8.71 -3.18
C CYS A 19 -13.55 7.39 -3.92
N VAL A 20 -14.37 6.41 -3.53
CA VAL A 20 -14.46 5.11 -4.18
C VAL A 20 -15.67 5.10 -5.10
N TYR A 21 -15.45 4.80 -6.37
CA TYR A 21 -16.47 4.68 -7.40
C TYR A 21 -16.55 3.23 -7.86
N ARG A 22 -17.77 2.74 -8.07
CA ARG A 22 -18.01 1.44 -8.71
C ARG A 22 -18.29 1.68 -10.19
N ILE A 23 -17.52 1.05 -11.08
CA ILE A 23 -17.83 1.04 -12.51
C ILE A 23 -18.84 -0.08 -12.75
N SER A 24 -20.04 0.28 -13.19
CA SER A 24 -21.01 -0.69 -13.68
C SER A 24 -20.53 -1.26 -15.02
N GLU A 25 -20.65 -2.58 -15.21
CA GLU A 25 -20.36 -3.20 -16.51
C GLU A 25 -21.15 -2.49 -17.61
N PRO A 26 -20.55 -2.33 -18.81
CA PRO A 26 -21.26 -1.78 -19.94
C PRO A 26 -22.47 -2.67 -20.24
N THR A 27 -23.69 -2.12 -20.10
CA THR A 27 -24.85 -2.68 -20.78
C THR A 27 -24.54 -2.70 -22.27
N SER A 28 -24.93 -3.76 -22.97
CA SER A 28 -24.58 -4.12 -24.36
C SER A 28 -24.91 -3.09 -25.45
N ASP A 29 -25.35 -1.89 -25.08
CA ASP A 29 -25.90 -0.86 -25.97
C ASP A 29 -24.90 0.28 -26.23
N ILE A 30 -23.62 -0.04 -26.43
CA ILE A 30 -22.60 0.99 -26.72
C ILE A 30 -22.36 1.10 -28.22
N GLU A 31 -23.07 2.02 -28.87
CA GLU A 31 -22.83 2.41 -30.27
C GLU A 31 -21.87 3.60 -30.43
N ASP A 32 -21.36 4.21 -29.34
CA ASP A 32 -20.58 5.44 -29.42
C ASP A 32 -19.36 5.44 -28.49
N GLU A 33 -18.20 5.05 -29.05
CA GLU A 33 -16.89 5.02 -28.38
C GLU A 33 -16.36 6.41 -28.01
N THR A 34 -16.98 7.50 -28.47
CA THR A 34 -16.49 8.87 -28.25
C THR A 34 -17.04 9.55 -27.00
N LYS A 35 -18.07 8.97 -26.36
CA LYS A 35 -18.65 9.54 -25.14
C LYS A 35 -17.88 9.09 -23.90
N ILE A 36 -17.10 10.01 -23.33
CA ILE A 36 -16.55 9.87 -21.98
C ILE A 36 -17.73 9.71 -21.01
N ARG A 37 -17.91 8.51 -20.44
CA ARG A 37 -18.90 8.28 -19.39
C ARG A 37 -18.46 9.05 -18.14
N SER A 38 -19.32 9.90 -17.62
CA SER A 38 -19.10 10.48 -16.30
C SER A 38 -19.11 9.37 -15.25
N LEU A 39 -18.20 9.46 -14.28
CA LEU A 39 -18.29 8.61 -13.11
C LEU A 39 -19.60 8.94 -12.38
N GLY A 40 -20.33 7.91 -11.97
CA GLY A 40 -21.53 8.07 -11.15
C GLY A 40 -21.22 8.63 -9.77
N ARG A 41 -22.19 8.60 -8.86
CA ARG A 41 -21.95 8.97 -7.45
C ARG A 41 -20.96 7.98 -6.81
N PRO A 42 -20.05 8.44 -5.94
CA PRO A 42 -19.17 7.55 -5.21
C PRO A 42 -19.98 6.63 -4.29
N VAL A 43 -19.53 5.38 -4.15
CA VAL A 43 -20.09 4.40 -3.21
C VAL A 43 -19.55 4.59 -1.80
N LEU A 44 -18.40 5.26 -1.69
CA LEU A 44 -17.78 5.63 -0.41
C LEU A 44 -17.01 6.95 -0.56
N VAL A 45 -17.15 7.81 0.44
CA VAL A 45 -16.41 9.07 0.57
C VAL A 45 -15.64 9.05 1.88
N LEU A 46 -14.33 9.23 1.83
CA LEU A 46 -13.41 9.22 2.97
C LEU A 46 -13.04 10.65 3.32
N ASP A 47 -13.75 11.23 4.27
CA ASP A 47 -13.50 12.58 4.77
C ASP A 47 -12.13 12.68 5.48
N LYS A 48 -11.27 13.59 5.03
CA LYS A 48 -9.92 13.80 5.58
C LYS A 48 -9.90 14.23 7.04
N SER A 49 -11.01 14.76 7.58
CA SER A 49 -11.14 15.08 9.01
C SER A 49 -11.26 13.83 9.90
N ILE A 50 -11.60 12.69 9.30
CA ILE A 50 -11.82 11.41 9.99
C ILE A 50 -10.77 10.38 9.56
N PHE A 51 -10.44 10.34 8.28
CA PHE A 51 -9.58 9.32 7.67
C PHE A 51 -8.19 9.87 7.32
N PRO A 52 -7.14 9.02 7.40
CA PRO A 52 -5.82 9.41 6.93
C PRO A 52 -5.79 9.79 5.45
N GLU A 53 -4.96 10.77 5.13
CA GLU A 53 -4.64 11.17 3.75
C GLU A 53 -3.58 10.25 3.15
N LEU A 54 -3.56 10.12 1.82
CA LEU A 54 -2.63 9.25 1.08
C LEU A 54 -2.58 7.81 1.60
N MET A 55 -3.76 7.25 1.91
CA MET A 55 -3.89 5.83 2.18
C MET A 55 -3.55 5.00 0.95
N SER A 56 -3.08 3.80 1.22
CA SER A 56 -2.90 2.78 0.20
C SER A 56 -4.15 1.92 0.07
N PHE A 57 -4.51 1.54 -1.15
CA PHE A 57 -5.73 0.78 -1.41
C PHE A 57 -5.42 -0.55 -2.11
N ALA A 58 -5.99 -1.63 -1.60
CA ALA A 58 -5.90 -2.98 -2.19
C ALA A 58 -7.28 -3.65 -2.16
N GLN A 59 -7.71 -4.18 -3.31
CA GLN A 59 -8.92 -4.99 -3.40
C GLN A 59 -8.55 -6.47 -3.28
N MET A 60 -9.24 -7.18 -2.38
CA MET A 60 -9.15 -8.64 -2.22
C MET A 60 -10.58 -9.16 -2.02
N ASP A 61 -11.03 -10.02 -2.94
CA ASP A 61 -12.41 -10.49 -3.00
C ASP A 61 -13.42 -9.30 -3.00
N SER A 62 -14.43 -9.35 -2.13
CA SER A 62 -15.41 -8.28 -1.91
C SER A 62 -14.93 -7.20 -0.93
N ARG A 63 -13.63 -7.09 -0.66
CA ARG A 63 -13.09 -6.16 0.34
C ARG A 63 -12.08 -5.21 -0.28
N ILE A 64 -12.21 -3.92 0.04
CA ILE A 64 -11.20 -2.90 -0.23
C ILE A 64 -10.53 -2.54 1.09
N PHE A 65 -9.25 -2.85 1.20
CA PHE A 65 -8.40 -2.48 2.31
C PHE A 65 -7.81 -1.10 2.07
N MET A 66 -7.89 -0.25 3.09
CA MET A 66 -7.37 1.13 3.10
C MET A 66 -6.36 1.20 4.23
N VAL A 67 -5.08 1.38 3.90
CA VAL A 67 -3.99 1.12 4.83
C VAL A 67 -3.06 2.32 4.96
N GLY A 68 -2.78 2.71 6.20
CA GLY A 68 -1.77 3.70 6.54
C GLY A 68 -2.21 5.11 6.16
N GLY A 69 -1.35 5.84 5.46
CA GLY A 69 -1.52 7.26 5.18
C GLY A 69 -0.93 8.14 6.29
N PHE A 70 -1.36 9.40 6.33
CA PHE A 70 -1.00 10.31 7.41
C PHE A 70 -2.19 11.11 7.89
N LEU A 71 -2.16 11.47 9.16
CA LEU A 71 -3.10 12.41 9.72
C LEU A 71 -2.50 13.81 9.57
N SER A 72 -3.18 14.68 8.82
CA SER A 72 -2.93 16.10 8.92
C SER A 72 -3.58 16.60 10.21
N ASN A 73 -2.86 17.43 10.96
CA ASN A 73 -3.50 18.25 11.97
C ASN A 73 -3.01 19.69 11.76
N ASN A 74 -3.88 20.66 12.04
CA ASN A 74 -3.53 22.07 11.91
C ASN A 74 -2.46 22.50 12.92
N SER A 75 -2.08 21.62 13.86
CA SER A 75 -1.25 21.92 15.02
C SER A 75 0.21 21.47 14.88
N THR A 76 0.53 20.61 13.92
CA THR A 76 1.88 20.07 13.72
C THR A 76 2.30 20.22 12.25
N PRO A 77 3.47 20.83 11.98
CA PRO A 77 3.95 21.03 10.62
C PRO A 77 4.45 19.75 9.96
N LYS A 78 4.41 18.59 10.64
CA LYS A 78 4.92 17.32 10.14
C LYS A 78 3.78 16.30 10.07
N PRO A 79 3.58 15.62 8.93
CA PRO A 79 2.56 14.60 8.81
C PRO A 79 2.82 13.47 9.81
N VAL A 80 1.77 13.04 10.52
CA VAL A 80 1.86 11.92 11.47
C VAL A 80 1.52 10.62 10.75
N PRO A 81 2.47 9.67 10.57
CA PRO A 81 2.17 8.42 9.90
C PRO A 81 1.09 7.62 10.63
N SER A 82 0.05 7.23 9.90
CA SER A 82 -1.08 6.50 10.46
C SER A 82 -0.81 4.99 10.51
N ARG A 83 -1.29 4.34 11.57
CA ARG A 83 -1.33 2.88 11.73
C ARG A 83 -2.67 2.28 11.32
N ASP A 84 -3.61 3.14 10.94
CA ASP A 84 -4.99 2.75 10.76
C ASP A 84 -5.17 1.90 9.51
N VAL A 85 -6.11 0.97 9.62
CA VAL A 85 -6.56 0.10 8.54
C VAL A 85 -8.07 0.13 8.55
N PHE A 86 -8.67 0.38 7.41
CA PHE A 86 -10.12 0.28 7.20
C PHE A 86 -10.40 -0.76 6.12
N ILE A 87 -11.54 -1.43 6.27
CA ILE A 87 -11.97 -2.49 5.37
C ILE A 87 -13.38 -2.14 4.93
N TYR A 88 -13.55 -1.87 3.64
CA TYR A 88 -14.85 -1.66 3.03
C TYR A 88 -15.29 -2.95 2.34
N ASP A 89 -16.35 -3.55 2.85
CA ASP A 89 -17.01 -4.68 2.21
C ASP A 89 -17.95 -4.18 1.13
N THR A 90 -17.65 -4.49 -0.13
CA THR A 90 -18.39 -4.04 -1.31
C THR A 90 -19.68 -4.82 -1.52
N ALA A 91 -19.83 -6.01 -0.94
CA ALA A 91 -21.04 -6.80 -1.01
C ALA A 91 -22.12 -6.25 -0.07
N TYR A 92 -21.72 -5.84 1.14
CA TYR A 92 -22.63 -5.30 2.15
C TYR A 92 -22.62 -3.78 2.26
N SER A 93 -21.72 -3.10 1.53
CA SER A 93 -21.50 -1.65 1.61
C SER A 93 -21.17 -1.17 3.04
N THR A 94 -20.41 -1.97 3.79
CA THR A 94 -20.06 -1.68 5.19
C THR A 94 -18.59 -1.33 5.33
N LEU A 95 -18.30 -0.25 6.05
CA LEU A 95 -16.93 0.14 6.41
C LEU A 95 -16.66 -0.20 7.87
N VAL A 96 -15.60 -0.97 8.12
CA VAL A 96 -15.15 -1.33 9.48
C VAL A 96 -13.68 -1.04 9.66
N ARG A 97 -13.23 -0.95 10.92
CA ARG A 97 -11.81 -0.86 11.25
C ARG A 97 -11.18 -2.24 11.23
N GLY A 98 -10.04 -2.36 10.56
CA GLY A 98 -9.23 -3.57 10.52
C GLY A 98 -8.15 -3.60 11.62
N PRO A 99 -7.32 -4.65 11.65
CA PRO A 99 -6.17 -4.72 12.55
C PRO A 99 -5.18 -3.60 12.22
N SER A 100 -4.72 -2.86 13.23
CA SER A 100 -3.76 -1.77 13.03
C SER A 100 -2.37 -2.28 12.66
N LEU A 101 -1.66 -1.54 11.80
CA LEU A 101 -0.25 -1.79 11.49
C LEU A 101 0.59 -1.79 12.76
N ASN A 102 1.73 -2.50 12.78
CA ASN A 102 2.69 -2.39 13.88
C ASN A 102 3.37 -1.02 13.90
N SER A 103 3.50 -0.39 12.73
CA SER A 103 4.15 0.90 12.55
C SER A 103 3.45 1.76 11.50
N GLY A 104 3.30 3.05 11.77
CA GLY A 104 2.58 3.96 10.89
C GLY A 104 3.35 4.29 9.62
N LYS A 105 2.66 4.32 8.48
CA LYS A 105 3.25 4.47 7.14
C LYS A 105 2.52 5.55 6.34
N ILE A 106 3.27 6.48 5.76
CA ILE A 106 2.76 7.52 4.85
C ILE A 106 2.83 6.97 3.44
N ASN A 107 1.76 7.15 2.65
CA ASN A 107 1.70 6.73 1.24
C ASN A 107 2.31 5.34 1.00
N PRO A 108 1.87 4.26 1.69
CA PRO A 108 2.57 3.00 1.58
C PRO A 108 2.33 2.32 0.23
N TYR A 109 3.34 1.63 -0.27
CA TYR A 109 3.14 0.64 -1.32
C TYR A 109 2.41 -0.56 -0.77
N ARG A 110 1.60 -1.16 -1.63
CA ARG A 110 0.78 -2.33 -1.33
C ARG A 110 0.78 -3.31 -2.49
N PHE A 111 0.70 -4.59 -2.15
CA PHE A 111 0.55 -5.67 -3.11
C PHE A 111 -0.08 -6.88 -2.42
N THR A 112 -0.64 -7.77 -3.24
CA THR A 112 -1.38 -8.93 -2.77
C THR A 112 -0.83 -10.19 -3.43
N SER A 113 -0.80 -11.30 -2.68
CA SER A 113 -0.48 -12.63 -3.20
C SER A 113 -1.29 -13.67 -2.44
N GLY A 114 -2.24 -14.32 -3.12
CA GLY A 114 -3.25 -15.15 -2.47
C GLY A 114 -4.05 -14.36 -1.43
N SER A 115 -4.17 -14.90 -0.21
CA SER A 115 -4.82 -14.24 0.94
C SER A 115 -3.94 -13.21 1.65
N LYS A 116 -2.70 -12.99 1.22
CA LYS A 116 -1.76 -12.11 1.92
C LYS A 116 -1.77 -10.71 1.33
N LEU A 117 -1.96 -9.73 2.19
CA LEU A 117 -1.79 -8.31 1.90
C LEU A 117 -0.47 -7.85 2.49
N PHE A 118 0.36 -7.22 1.66
CA PHE A 118 1.66 -6.73 2.07
C PHE A 118 1.71 -5.22 1.92
N VAL A 119 2.40 -4.57 2.86
CA VAL A 119 2.47 -3.12 2.92
C VAL A 119 3.88 -2.68 3.26
N LEU A 120 4.45 -1.88 2.36
CA LEU A 120 5.80 -1.33 2.45
C LEU A 120 5.75 0.19 2.57
N SER A 121 6.48 0.75 3.53
CA SER A 121 6.64 2.21 3.66
C SER A 121 7.41 2.77 2.46
N THR A 122 6.90 3.84 1.83
CA THR A 122 7.62 4.59 0.78
C THR A 122 8.83 5.32 1.33
N LEU A 123 8.68 5.90 2.53
CA LEU A 123 9.70 6.72 3.17
C LEU A 123 10.19 6.06 4.47
N ILE A 124 11.51 5.96 4.63
CA ILE A 124 12.10 5.93 5.97
C ILE A 124 12.36 7.37 6.37
N TYR A 125 11.49 7.93 7.22
CA TYR A 125 11.91 9.06 8.02
C TYR A 125 13.00 8.53 8.95
N SER A 126 14.26 8.77 8.59
CA SER A 126 15.36 8.88 9.55
C SER A 126 15.07 10.12 10.42
N SER A 127 14.00 10.08 11.20
CA SER A 127 13.82 10.98 12.31
C SER A 127 14.86 10.56 13.34
N ASP A 128 16.07 11.08 13.16
CA ASP A 128 16.86 11.74 14.19
C ASP A 128 18.37 11.51 13.97
N ARG A 129 18.99 12.32 13.09
CA ARG A 129 20.47 12.37 12.97
C ARG A 129 21.14 12.84 14.28
N LYS A 130 20.39 13.36 15.26
CA LYS A 130 20.94 13.98 16.49
C LYS A 130 20.83 13.10 17.74
N THR A 131 20.03 12.04 17.75
CA THR A 131 19.96 11.13 18.90
C THR A 131 20.44 9.72 18.53
N ARG A 132 21.78 9.57 18.43
CA ARG A 132 22.47 8.27 18.45
C ARG A 132 22.34 7.57 19.82
N SER A 133 21.12 7.45 20.35
CA SER A 133 20.88 6.56 21.48
C SER A 133 20.85 5.13 20.95
N ARG A 134 21.65 4.25 21.56
CA ARG A 134 21.89 2.84 21.18
C ARG A 134 20.65 1.92 21.24
N LYS A 135 19.42 2.45 21.26
CA LYS A 135 18.16 1.68 21.35
C LYS A 135 17.04 2.23 20.47
N GLN A 136 17.36 2.89 19.36
CA GLN A 136 16.34 3.23 18.38
C GLN A 136 15.84 1.93 17.74
N LYS A 137 14.72 1.39 18.25
CA LYS A 137 14.03 0.26 17.64
C LYS A 137 13.83 0.61 16.17
N GLN A 138 14.39 -0.20 15.26
CA GLN A 138 14.15 -0.02 13.84
C GLN A 138 12.63 0.06 13.62
N LYS A 139 12.18 1.15 13.02
CA LYS A 139 10.77 1.34 12.70
C LYS A 139 10.40 0.25 11.68
N ILE A 140 9.39 -0.56 11.98
CA ILE A 140 8.92 -1.61 11.07
C ILE A 140 8.41 -0.95 9.78
N GLN A 141 8.90 -1.43 8.64
CA GLN A 141 8.68 -0.78 7.33
C GLN A 141 7.91 -1.67 6.38
N PHE A 142 8.11 -2.99 6.50
CA PHE A 142 7.49 -3.98 5.66
C PHE A 142 6.68 -4.94 6.53
N GLU A 143 5.40 -5.09 6.22
CA GLU A 143 4.47 -5.89 7.01
C GLU A 143 3.54 -6.68 6.10
N MET A 144 3.02 -7.80 6.62
CA MET A 144 2.07 -8.66 5.94
C MET A 144 0.90 -9.00 6.84
N LEU A 145 -0.30 -9.01 6.28
CA LEU A 145 -1.54 -9.46 6.90
C LEU A 145 -2.06 -10.66 6.11
N ASP A 146 -2.34 -11.78 6.79
CA ASP A 146 -3.15 -12.85 6.20
C ASP A 146 -4.63 -12.49 6.34
N THR A 147 -5.29 -12.19 5.23
CA THR A 147 -6.69 -11.76 5.21
C THR A 147 -7.68 -12.92 5.38
N SER A 148 -7.19 -14.17 5.38
CA SER A 148 -7.97 -15.34 5.75
C SER A 148 -8.05 -15.54 7.26
N ASP A 149 -7.06 -15.04 8.02
CA ASP A 149 -7.06 -14.98 9.47
C ASP A 149 -6.62 -13.59 9.98
N PRO A 150 -7.51 -12.59 9.88
CA PRO A 150 -7.18 -11.23 10.29
C PRO A 150 -6.97 -11.07 11.80
N VAL A 151 -7.30 -12.08 12.61
CA VAL A 151 -7.11 -12.06 14.07
C VAL A 151 -5.63 -12.10 14.44
N GLY A 152 -4.81 -12.77 13.62
CA GLY A 152 -3.35 -12.79 13.77
C GLY A 152 -2.69 -11.42 13.65
N GLY A 153 -3.39 -10.44 13.07
CA GLY A 153 -2.89 -9.08 12.87
C GLY A 153 -1.74 -9.01 11.87
N TRP A 154 -0.98 -7.92 11.93
CA TRP A 154 0.13 -7.68 11.01
C TRP A 154 1.41 -8.35 11.52
N CYS A 155 2.09 -9.06 10.63
CA CYS A 155 3.42 -9.63 10.85
C CYS A 155 4.48 -8.70 10.25
N ALA A 156 5.53 -8.40 11.00
CA ALA A 156 6.69 -7.68 10.49
C ALA A 156 7.54 -8.59 9.60
N LEU A 157 7.88 -8.10 8.42
CA LEU A 157 8.76 -8.77 7.47
C LEU A 157 10.17 -8.16 7.52
N PRO A 158 11.20 -8.93 7.14
CA PRO A 158 12.55 -8.37 7.03
C PRO A 158 12.55 -7.26 5.98
N VAL A 159 13.41 -6.27 6.18
CA VAL A 159 13.71 -5.23 5.18
C VAL A 159 15.05 -5.56 4.53
N PRO A 160 15.28 -5.21 3.25
CA PRO A 160 16.53 -5.55 2.60
C PRO A 160 17.69 -4.89 3.34
N SER A 161 18.76 -5.66 3.58
CA SER A 161 20.04 -5.09 4.00
C SER A 161 20.57 -4.26 2.86
N LEU A 162 20.32 -2.95 2.94
CA LEU A 162 20.80 -2.02 1.94
C LEU A 162 22.32 -2.06 1.88
N TYR A 163 22.85 -2.24 0.68
CA TYR A 163 24.28 -2.08 0.38
C TYR A 163 24.62 -0.58 0.44
N VAL A 164 24.58 0.00 1.64
CA VAL A 164 24.91 1.41 1.83
C VAL A 164 26.38 1.49 2.21
N SER A 165 27.25 1.60 1.20
CA SER A 165 28.64 2.05 1.43
C SER A 165 28.70 3.53 1.85
N ASP A 166 27.65 4.32 1.60
CA ASP A 166 27.64 5.76 1.88
C ASP A 166 26.54 6.21 2.82
N LYS A 167 26.94 6.69 3.99
CA LYS A 167 26.13 7.02 5.18
C LYS A 167 25.04 8.09 4.99
N ASP A 168 24.76 8.51 3.76
CA ASP A 168 23.86 9.60 3.41
C ASP A 168 22.69 9.20 2.51
N LEU A 169 22.61 7.97 2.02
CA LEU A 169 21.48 7.53 1.20
C LEU A 169 20.19 7.45 2.02
N LYS A 170 19.17 8.17 1.57
CA LYS A 170 17.81 8.03 2.08
C LYS A 170 17.19 6.80 1.43
N TYR A 171 16.72 5.84 2.22
CA TYR A 171 15.87 4.79 1.68
C TYR A 171 14.53 5.42 1.30
N GLU A 172 14.38 5.67 0.01
CA GLU A 172 13.17 6.12 -0.63
C GLU A 172 12.85 5.13 -1.73
N VAL A 173 11.77 4.38 -1.54
CA VAL A 173 11.32 3.40 -2.51
C VAL A 173 10.71 4.16 -3.68
N TYR A 174 11.37 4.09 -4.82
CA TYR A 174 10.97 4.81 -6.02
C TYR A 174 9.83 4.08 -6.75
N SER A 175 9.91 2.76 -6.87
CA SER A 175 8.85 1.95 -7.46
C SER A 175 8.78 0.56 -6.85
N VAL A 176 7.62 -0.08 -7.00
CA VAL A 176 7.38 -1.46 -6.56
C VAL A 176 6.63 -2.20 -7.65
N ALA A 177 7.02 -3.45 -7.90
CA ALA A 177 6.28 -4.39 -8.73
C ALA A 177 6.18 -5.73 -8.01
N ALA A 178 5.08 -6.46 -8.20
CA ALA A 178 4.91 -7.82 -7.68
C ALA A 178 4.58 -8.74 -8.85
N VAL A 179 5.32 -9.86 -8.96
CA VAL A 179 5.16 -10.87 -10.00
C VAL A 179 5.26 -12.23 -9.35
N SER A 180 4.21 -13.05 -9.44
CA SER A 180 4.16 -14.37 -8.81
C SER A 180 4.41 -14.30 -7.29
N SER A 181 5.42 -15.01 -6.79
CA SER A 181 5.85 -14.98 -5.38
C SER A 181 6.98 -13.98 -5.12
N MET A 182 7.25 -13.05 -6.05
CA MET A 182 8.35 -12.10 -5.96
C MET A 182 7.86 -10.65 -5.90
N ILE A 183 8.50 -9.85 -5.06
CA ILE A 183 8.29 -8.40 -5.01
C ILE A 183 9.58 -7.69 -5.31
N PHE A 184 9.55 -6.88 -6.35
CA PHE A 184 10.65 -6.03 -6.76
C PHE A 184 10.42 -4.64 -6.19
N ILE A 185 11.44 -4.07 -5.60
CA ILE A 185 11.47 -2.67 -5.20
C ILE A 185 12.67 -2.01 -5.86
N SER A 186 12.47 -0.84 -6.43
CA SER A 186 13.58 0.03 -6.84
C SER A 186 13.73 1.13 -5.82
N LEU A 187 14.98 1.43 -5.47
CA LEU A 187 15.31 2.58 -4.63
C LEU A 187 15.82 3.70 -5.51
N MET A 188 15.53 4.95 -5.14
CA MET A 188 15.95 6.12 -5.91
C MET A 188 17.47 6.13 -6.18
N ASP A 189 18.27 5.73 -5.19
CA ASP A 189 19.74 5.76 -5.24
C ASP A 189 20.40 4.39 -4.91
N GLY A 190 19.66 3.27 -4.93
CA GLY A 190 20.10 2.01 -4.30
C GLY A 190 19.95 0.74 -5.14
N GLY A 191 19.57 0.83 -6.41
CA GLY A 191 19.35 -0.32 -7.28
C GLY A 191 18.00 -1.02 -7.03
N THR A 192 17.85 -2.24 -7.56
CA THR A 192 16.62 -3.04 -7.46
C THR A 192 16.83 -4.23 -6.52
N TYR A 193 15.89 -4.44 -5.60
CA TYR A 193 15.88 -5.57 -4.68
C TYR A 193 14.65 -6.43 -4.94
N VAL A 194 14.80 -7.74 -4.75
CA VAL A 194 13.70 -8.70 -4.85
C VAL A 194 13.47 -9.37 -3.51
N PHE A 195 12.21 -9.47 -3.10
CA PHE A 195 11.76 -10.23 -1.95
C PHE A 195 10.99 -11.45 -2.42
N ASP A 196 11.46 -12.63 -2.03
CA ASP A 196 10.76 -13.89 -2.23
C ASP A 196 9.77 -14.11 -1.06
N ILE A 197 8.49 -14.19 -1.37
CA ILE A 197 7.39 -14.32 -0.40
C ILE A 197 7.46 -15.66 0.36
N ASP A 198 7.91 -16.71 -0.31
CA ASP A 198 7.85 -18.07 0.20
C ASP A 198 9.00 -18.33 1.18
N THR A 199 10.19 -17.85 0.85
CA THR A 199 11.39 -17.94 1.71
C THR A 199 11.52 -16.76 2.68
N GLN A 200 10.81 -15.66 2.43
CA GLN A 200 10.92 -14.38 3.14
C GLN A 200 12.34 -13.82 3.13
N LEU A 201 13.07 -14.02 2.03
CA LEU A 201 14.43 -13.52 1.86
C LEU A 201 14.49 -12.40 0.83
N TRP A 202 15.40 -11.46 1.07
CA TRP A 202 15.75 -10.42 0.13
C TRP A 202 17.00 -10.81 -0.66
N ASP A 203 17.00 -10.50 -1.94
CA ASP A 203 18.17 -10.56 -2.82
C ASP A 203 18.34 -9.23 -3.57
N TYR A 204 19.57 -8.95 -4.01
CA TYR A 204 19.87 -7.82 -4.88
C TYR A 204 19.69 -8.26 -6.32
N ALA A 205 18.72 -7.67 -7.03
CA ALA A 205 18.57 -7.88 -8.45
C ALA A 205 19.70 -7.10 -9.14
N SER A 206 20.79 -7.79 -9.48
CA SER A 206 21.96 -7.17 -10.12
C SER A 206 21.57 -6.34 -11.33
N ASP A 207 22.35 -5.29 -11.62
CA ASP A 207 22.14 -4.41 -12.77
C ASP A 207 22.21 -5.13 -14.15
N GLU A 208 22.61 -6.40 -14.17
CA GLU A 208 22.42 -7.28 -15.33
C GLU A 208 21.13 -8.10 -15.18
N PRO A 209 20.14 -7.92 -16.08
CA PRO A 209 18.94 -8.74 -16.08
C PRO A 209 19.30 -10.18 -16.47
N LYS A 210 19.49 -11.05 -15.48
CA LYS A 210 19.51 -12.50 -15.69
C LYS A 210 18.08 -12.96 -15.90
N PHE A 211 17.56 -12.81 -17.12
CA PHE A 211 16.31 -13.46 -17.53
C PHE A 211 16.51 -14.98 -17.48
N LEU A 212 16.21 -15.58 -16.33
CA LEU A 212 15.99 -17.02 -16.22
C LEU A 212 14.53 -17.29 -16.62
N LEU A 213 14.27 -17.28 -17.91
CA LEU A 213 13.15 -18.02 -18.47
C LEU A 213 13.53 -19.50 -18.40
N LYS A 214 12.83 -20.25 -17.55
CA LYS A 214 12.73 -21.71 -17.65
C LYS A 214 11.30 -22.06 -18.02
#